data_AF-C5K7U3-F1
#
_entry.id   AF-C5K7U3-F1
#
_cell.length_a   1.000
_cell.length_b   1.000
_cell.length_c   1.000
_cell.angle_alpha   90.00
_cell.angle_beta   90.00
_cell.angle_gamma   90.00
#
_symmetry.space_group_name_H-M   'P 1'
#
loop_
_entity.id
_entity.type
_entity.pdbx_description
1 polymer ?
#
loop_
_entity_poly.entity_id
_entity_poly.type
_entity_poly.pdbx_seq_one_letter_code
_entity_poly.pdbx_strand_id
1 'polypeptide(L)' 'VHLLKLLQREGFIRGFVVEGNRINILLKRYQFAPVIRNIQVVSKPSRDIWLLPHELKERTG' A
#
# COMPACT_ATOMS: atom_id res chain seq x y z
N VAL A 1 6.71 -9.63 -1.06
CA VAL A 1 5.24 -9.74 -1.22
C VAL A 1 4.43 -9.27 0.01
N HIS A 2 5.05 -8.95 1.16
CA HIS A 2 4.31 -8.62 2.39
C HIS A 2 3.32 -7.45 2.27
N LEU A 3 3.69 -6.36 1.59
CA LEU A 3 2.81 -5.21 1.39
C LEU A 3 1.52 -5.57 0.61
N LEU A 4 1.64 -6.32 -0.48
CA LEU A 4 0.50 -6.68 -1.31
C LEU A 4 -0.47 -7.63 -0.60
N LYS A 5 0.06 -8.55 0.23
CA LYS A 5 -0.76 -9.39 1.11
C LYS A 5 -1.57 -8.55 2.10
N LEU A 6 -0.95 -7.53 2.70
CA LEU A 6 -1.65 -6.59 3.59
C LEU A 6 -2.75 -5.84 2.84
N LEU A 7 -2.43 -5.25 1.68
CA LEU A 7 -3.42 -4.51 0.88
C LEU A 7 -4.61 -5.38 0.45
N GLN A 8 -4.37 -6.66 0.15
CA GLN A 8 -5.44 -7.61 -0.17
C GLN A 8 -6.29 -7.94 1.06
N ARG A 9 -5.66 -8.22 2.21
CA ARG A 9 -6.34 -8.51 3.48
C ARG A 9 -7.23 -7.37 3.94
N GLU A 10 -6.73 -6.13 3.83
CA GLU A 10 -7.48 -4.90 4.16
C GLU A 10 -8.50 -4.50 3.07
N GLY A 11 -8.57 -5.24 1.96
CA GLY A 11 -9.60 -5.05 0.93
C GLY A 11 -9.38 -3.86 -0.02
N PHE A 12 -8.17 -3.30 -0.06
CA PHE A 12 -7.78 -2.22 -0.98
C PHE A 12 -7.57 -2.71 -2.42
N ILE A 13 -7.05 -3.93 -2.59
CA ILE A 13 -6.90 -4.60 -3.89
C ILE A 13 -7.72 -5.90 -3.91
N ARG A 14 -8.11 -6.36 -5.11
CA ARG A 14 -8.83 -7.64 -5.27
C ARG A 14 -7.89 -8.84 -5.13
N GLY A 15 -6.65 -8.68 -5.58
CA GLY A 15 -5.63 -9.72 -5.55
C GLY A 15 -4.40 -9.31 -6.34
N PHE A 16 -3.40 -10.15 -6.34
CA PHE A 16 -2.18 -9.96 -7.12
C PHE A 16 -1.58 -11.32 -7.51
N VAL A 17 -0.81 -11.35 -8.59
CA VAL A 17 -0.08 -12.53 -9.07
C VAL A 17 1.38 -12.12 -9.31
N VAL A 18 2.31 -12.98 -8.92
CA VAL A 18 3.76 -12.77 -9.12
C VAL A 18 4.23 -13.69 -10.23
N GLU A 19 4.78 -13.12 -11.28
CA GLU A 19 5.26 -13.81 -12.49
C GLU A 19 6.72 -13.42 -12.72
N GLY A 20 7.64 -14.21 -12.14
CA GLY A 20 9.07 -13.91 -12.19
C GLY A 20 9.39 -12.53 -11.59
N ASN A 21 9.87 -11.60 -12.42
CA ASN A 21 10.18 -10.22 -12.03
C ASN A 21 9.02 -9.23 -12.26
N ARG A 22 7.82 -9.72 -12.59
CA ARG A 22 6.62 -8.89 -12.76
C ARG A 22 5.60 -9.22 -11.68
N ILE A 23 4.85 -8.19 -11.30
CA ILE A 23 3.73 -8.31 -10.37
C ILE A 23 2.51 -7.72 -11.05
N ASN A 24 1.50 -8.55 -11.27
CA ASN A 24 0.20 -8.13 -11.77
C ASN A 24 -0.72 -7.87 -10.58
N ILE A 25 -1.31 -6.68 -10.49
CA ILE A 25 -2.17 -6.26 -9.36
C ILE A 25 -3.59 -5.99 -9.88
N LEU A 26 -4.58 -6.64 -9.30
CA LEU A 26 -5.99 -6.43 -9.62
C LEU A 26 -6.57 -5.35 -8.73
N LEU A 27 -6.76 -4.15 -9.29
CA LEU A 27 -7.32 -3.00 -8.56
C LEU A 27 -8.81 -3.15 -8.28
N LYS A 28 -9.26 -2.58 -7.17
CA LYS A 28 -10.67 -2.58 -6.75
C LYS A 28 -11.32 -1.23 -7.08
N ARG A 29 -12.51 -1.30 -7.68
CA ARG A 29 -13.42 -0.17 -7.85
C ARG A 29 -14.73 -0.44 -7.13
N TYR A 30 -15.33 0.60 -6.57
CA TYR A 30 -16.64 0.58 -5.94
C TYR A 30 -17.48 1.72 -6.51
N GLN A 31 -18.67 1.42 -7.01
CA GLN A 31 -19.56 2.41 -7.64
C GLN A 31 -18.82 3.32 -8.65
N PHE A 32 -18.05 2.71 -9.54
CA PHE A 32 -17.22 3.39 -10.56
C PHE A 32 -16.06 4.25 -10.03
N ALA A 33 -15.91 4.42 -8.72
CA ALA A 33 -14.79 5.11 -8.10
C ALA A 33 -13.66 4.13 -7.70
N PRO A 34 -12.39 4.56 -7.74
CA PRO A 34 -11.27 3.76 -7.24
C PRO A 34 -11.32 3.67 -5.71
N VAL A 35 -11.07 2.48 -5.16
CA VAL A 35 -11.02 2.27 -3.70
C VAL A 35 -9.77 2.94 -3.11
N ILE A 36 -8.65 2.90 -3.82
CA ILE A 36 -7.44 3.63 -3.44
C ILE A 36 -7.46 4.99 -4.14
N ARG A 37 -7.52 6.07 -3.35
CA ARG A 37 -7.57 7.45 -3.86
C ARG A 37 -6.20 8.11 -3.97
N ASN A 38 -5.29 7.78 -3.06
CA ASN A 38 -3.95 8.34 -2.99
C ASN A 38 -2.97 7.28 -2.46
N ILE A 39 -1.76 7.24 -3.01
CA ILE A 39 -0.65 6.42 -2.51
C ILE A 39 0.57 7.33 -2.44
N GLN A 40 1.22 7.36 -1.28
CA GLN A 40 2.39 8.19 -1.07
C GLN A 40 3.54 7.35 -0.49
N VAL A 41 4.73 7.56 -1.03
CA VAL A 41 5.96 6.98 -0.51
C VAL A 41 6.50 7.92 0.57
N VAL A 42 6.45 7.47 1.82
CA VAL A 42 6.85 8.28 2.98
C VAL A 42 8.34 8.17 3.30
N SER A 43 8.98 7.03 3.01
CA SER A 43 10.42 6.82 3.16
C SER A 43 11.01 6.45 1.81
N LYS A 44 12.13 7.08 1.44
CA LYS A 44 12.86 6.80 0.19
C LYS A 44 14.27 6.34 0.56
N PRO A 45 14.93 5.47 -0.21
CA PRO A 45 16.28 5.01 0.11
C PRO A 45 17.32 6.14 0.29
N SER A 46 17.14 7.27 -0.39
CA SER A 46 18.00 8.44 -0.24
C SER A 46 17.69 9.30 0.99
N ARG A 47 16.57 9.05 1.66
CA ARG A 47 16.11 9.75 2.87
C ARG A 47 15.22 8.82 3.69
N ASP A 48 15.88 7.95 4.45
CA ASP A 48 15.19 7.05 5.35
C ASP A 48 14.55 7.81 6.53
N ILE A 49 13.35 7.38 6.90
CA ILE A 49 12.62 7.93 8.04
C ILE A 49 12.45 6.84 9.09
N TRP A 50 12.97 7.10 10.29
CA TRP A 50 12.79 6.27 11.47
C TRP A 50 11.83 7.00 12.41
N LEU A 51 10.84 6.27 12.95
CA LEU A 51 9.82 6.83 13.82
C LEU A 51 9.66 5.95 15.06
N LEU A 52 9.50 6.59 16.21
CA LEU A 52 9.06 5.99 17.45
C LEU A 52 7.54 5.71 17.40
N PRO A 53 7.02 4.79 18.22
CA PRO A 53 5.60 4.42 18.19
C PRO A 53 4.61 5.58 18.39
N HIS A 54 4.99 6.61 19.17
CA HIS A 54 4.14 7.77 19.39
C HIS A 54 4.11 8.72 18.17
N GLU A 55 5.24 8.88 17.47
CA GLU A 55 5.37 9.71 16.27
C GLU A 55 4.58 9.15 15.07
N LEU A 56 4.36 7.83 15.03
CA LEU A 56 3.53 7.19 14.00
C LEU A 56 2.08 7.70 14.05
N LYS A 57 1.49 7.80 15.24
CA LYS A 57 0.10 8.25 15.40
C LYS A 57 -0.10 9.69 14.93
N GLU A 58 0.85 10.56 15.25
CA GLU A 58 0.79 11.98 14.87
C GLU A 58 0.85 12.20 13.36
N ARG A 59 1.47 11.27 12.61
CA ARG A 59 1.60 11.36 11.15
C ARG A 59 0.48 10.69 10.36
N THR A 60 -0.23 9.75 10.95
CA THR A 60 -1.28 8.97 10.28
C THR A 60 -2.70 9.29 10.75
N GLY A 61 -2.84 10.15 11.76
CA GLY A 61 -4.11 10.60 12.34
C GLY A 61 -4.79 11.71 11.57
#